data_AF-A0A7C6ZNV6-F1
#
_entry.id   AF-A0A7C6ZNV6-F1
#
_cell.length_a   1.000
_cell.length_b   1.000
_cell.length_c   1.000
_cell.angle_alpha   90.00
_cell.angle_beta   90.00
_cell.angle_gamma   90.00
#
_symmetry.space_group_name_H-M   'P 1'
#
loop_
_entity.id
_entity.type
_entity.pdbx_description
1 polymer ?
#
loop_
_entity_poly.entity_id
_entity_poly.type
_entity_poly.pdbx_seq_one_letter_code
_entity_poly.pdbx_strand_id
1 'polypeptide(L)'
;MQDARLDEVRSYAELDSSGCNGGKHNSNNLPSIMPASRPGDRLPGDTPGSYLEERLNQLRARGGKGVIPFIMAGDPDIATTLEAIVAMAKAGADVIEVGFPFSDPLADGPVIQAASQRSLAGGFRVKLAWELGRAVRSRTDVPMIAFTYYNLVYRQGVDEFTRDARKAGYNGILVPDLPREEADPLLEACRSYGLAWIPLVAPTTPEERLDQILCGGSGFVYCISVTGVTGARATLS
;
A
#
# COMPACT_ATOMS: atom_id res chain seq x y z
N MET A 1 5.15 15.55 -24.27
CA MET A 1 3.94 14.70 -24.30
C MET A 1 3.77 13.86 -23.03
N GLN A 2 4.84 13.43 -22.36
CA GLN A 2 4.78 12.78 -21.02
C GLN A 2 4.40 13.74 -19.88
N ASP A 3 4.84 15.01 -19.94
CA ASP A 3 4.57 16.02 -18.90
C ASP A 3 3.08 16.35 -18.75
N ALA A 4 2.36 16.57 -19.86
CA ALA A 4 0.95 16.94 -19.83
C ALA A 4 0.04 15.86 -19.21
N ARG A 5 0.39 14.57 -19.37
CA ARG A 5 -0.40 13.46 -18.79
C ARG A 5 -0.17 13.28 -17.29
N LEU A 6 1.01 13.66 -16.78
CA LEU A 6 1.26 13.66 -15.33
C LEU A 6 0.53 14.82 -14.65
N ASP A 7 0.37 15.95 -15.34
CA ASP A 7 -0.44 17.07 -14.85
C ASP A 7 -1.95 16.76 -14.81
N GLU A 8 -2.45 15.92 -15.73
CA GLU A 8 -3.82 15.38 -15.65
C GLU A 8 -3.98 14.41 -14.47
N VAL A 9 -3.07 13.46 -14.26
CA VAL A 9 -3.14 12.57 -13.07
C VAL A 9 -3.08 13.36 -11.76
N ARG A 10 -2.38 14.50 -11.72
CA ARG A 10 -2.37 15.41 -10.57
C ARG A 10 -3.75 16.01 -10.26
N SER A 11 -4.54 16.37 -11.27
CA SER A 11 -5.88 16.93 -11.03
C SER A 11 -6.83 15.86 -10.45
N TYR A 12 -6.66 14.59 -10.83
CA TYR A 12 -7.45 13.49 -10.27
C TYR A 12 -7.04 13.08 -8.85
N ALA A 13 -5.77 13.25 -8.46
CA ALA A 13 -5.32 12.98 -7.09
C ALA A 13 -5.88 13.97 -6.04
N GLU A 14 -6.51 15.05 -6.48
CA GLU A 14 -7.21 16.04 -5.64
C GLU A 14 -8.72 15.77 -5.51
N LEU A 15 -9.26 14.79 -6.23
CA LEU A 15 -10.69 14.45 -6.19
C LEU A 15 -11.03 13.55 -5.01
N ASP A 16 -11.88 14.07 -4.14
CA ASP A 16 -12.42 13.40 -2.98
C ASP A 16 -13.26 12.16 -3.37
N SER A 17 -13.27 11.16 -2.50
CA SER A 17 -13.91 9.83 -2.64
C SER A 17 -15.43 9.82 -2.85
N SER A 18 -16.06 10.99 -2.99
CA SER A 18 -17.51 11.21 -3.01
C SER A 18 -18.18 11.00 -4.38
N GLY A 19 -17.42 10.81 -5.47
CA GLY A 19 -17.96 10.64 -6.83
C GLY A 19 -18.36 9.21 -7.24
N CYS A 20 -18.06 8.20 -6.42
CA CYS A 20 -18.26 6.80 -6.76
C CYS A 20 -19.71 6.31 -6.50
N ASN A 21 -20.65 6.58 -7.39
CA ASN A 21 -22.00 6.01 -7.29
C ASN A 21 -22.37 5.19 -8.53
N GLY A 22 -22.15 3.88 -8.44
CA GLY A 22 -22.47 2.91 -9.48
C GLY A 22 -22.91 1.58 -8.88
N GLY A 23 -24.16 1.51 -8.41
CA GLY A 23 -24.78 0.24 -8.01
C GLY A 23 -25.97 0.40 -7.08
N LYS A 24 -27.20 0.27 -7.60
CA LYS A 24 -28.42 0.16 -6.79
C LYS A 24 -28.35 -1.13 -5.97
N HIS A 25 -28.05 -1.05 -4.68
CA HIS A 25 -28.30 -2.14 -3.75
C HIS A 25 -29.49 -1.82 -2.85
N ASN A 26 -30.43 -2.76 -2.89
CA ASN A 26 -31.74 -2.72 -2.26
C ASN A 26 -31.56 -2.76 -0.74
N SER A 27 -31.97 -1.70 -0.05
CA SER A 27 -31.99 -1.64 1.42
C SER A 27 -33.05 -2.60 1.94
N ASN A 28 -32.64 -3.67 2.64
CA ASN A 28 -33.40 -4.29 3.74
C ASN A 28 -32.64 -5.52 4.31
N ASN A 29 -31.81 -5.28 5.32
CA ASN A 29 -31.68 -6.03 6.58
C ASN A 29 -30.28 -5.88 7.19
N LEU A 30 -30.19 -5.14 8.29
CA LEU A 30 -29.11 -5.25 9.27
C LEU A 30 -29.75 -5.30 10.66
N PRO A 31 -29.37 -6.30 11.45
CA PRO A 31 -28.86 -6.03 12.80
C PRO A 31 -27.46 -6.64 12.92
N SER A 32 -26.55 -6.29 13.81
CA SER A 32 -26.33 -5.21 14.77
C SER A 32 -25.03 -5.64 15.51
N ILE A 33 -24.37 -4.69 16.17
CA ILE A 33 -23.34 -4.89 17.22
C ILE A 33 -21.92 -5.21 16.71
N MET A 34 -21.17 -4.15 16.39
CA MET A 34 -19.74 -4.14 16.67
C MET A 34 -19.53 -4.09 18.19
N PRO A 35 -18.64 -4.91 18.78
CA PRO A 35 -18.31 -4.76 20.19
C PRO A 35 -17.58 -3.43 20.38
N ALA A 36 -18.02 -2.65 21.36
CA ALA A 36 -17.33 -1.42 21.77
C ALA A 36 -15.88 -1.75 22.16
N SER A 37 -14.92 -1.07 21.51
CA SER A 37 -13.49 -1.18 21.83
C SER A 37 -13.23 -0.70 23.26
N ARG A 38 -12.40 -1.45 24.00
CA ARG A 38 -12.09 -1.15 25.41
C ARG A 38 -11.28 0.15 25.51
N PRO A 39 -11.50 0.96 26.56
CA PRO A 39 -10.70 2.16 26.80
C PRO A 39 -9.30 1.74 27.25
N GLY A 40 -8.38 1.61 26.29
CA GLY A 40 -7.01 1.14 26.50
C GLY A 40 -6.29 0.68 25.23
N ASP A 41 -7.03 0.35 24.16
CA ASP A 41 -6.46 -0.15 22.89
C ASP A 41 -6.10 0.96 21.87
N ARG A 42 -6.28 2.25 22.20
CA ARG A 42 -6.03 3.34 21.25
C ARG A 42 -4.61 3.89 21.37
N LEU A 43 -3.85 3.76 20.30
CA LEU A 43 -2.59 4.49 20.12
C LEU A 43 -2.87 5.98 19.81
N PRO A 44 -2.00 6.93 20.16
CA PRO A 44 -2.18 8.33 19.78
C PRO A 44 -2.23 8.46 18.25
N GLY A 45 -3.33 8.99 17.69
CA GLY A 45 -3.55 9.08 16.24
C GLY A 45 -4.55 8.07 15.66
N ASP A 46 -5.38 7.41 16.47
CA ASP A 46 -6.22 6.28 16.04
C ASP A 46 -7.49 6.63 15.25
N THR A 47 -7.35 7.43 14.19
CA THR A 47 -8.32 7.41 13.09
C THR A 47 -7.80 6.44 12.01
N PRO A 48 -8.63 5.56 11.45
CA PRO A 48 -8.41 4.95 10.13
C PRO A 48 -7.67 5.90 9.16
N GLY A 49 -6.55 5.50 8.56
CA GLY A 49 -5.80 6.35 7.59
C GLY A 49 -4.86 7.44 8.17
N SER A 50 -4.87 7.71 9.47
CA SER A 50 -4.26 8.92 10.06
C SER A 50 -2.78 9.15 9.73
N TYR A 51 -1.87 8.20 9.98
CA TYR A 51 -0.43 8.46 9.82
C TYR A 51 -0.03 8.76 8.37
N LEU A 52 -0.61 8.03 7.41
CA LEU A 52 -0.32 8.24 5.98
C LEU A 52 -0.90 9.58 5.53
N GLU A 53 -2.17 9.84 5.83
CA GLU A 53 -2.82 11.10 5.46
C GLU A 53 -2.18 12.31 6.13
N GLU A 54 -1.87 12.24 7.43
CA GLU A 54 -1.16 13.28 8.16
C GLU A 54 0.20 13.57 7.54
N ARG A 55 0.97 12.53 7.19
CA ARG A 55 2.28 12.72 6.56
C ARG A 55 2.15 13.35 5.18
N LEU A 56 1.21 12.91 4.37
CA LEU A 56 0.95 13.48 3.04
C LEU A 56 0.45 14.93 3.15
N ASN A 57 -0.36 15.25 4.15
CA ASN A 57 -0.82 16.62 4.42
C ASN A 57 0.33 17.53 4.88
N GLN A 58 1.24 17.04 5.73
CA GLN A 58 2.46 17.76 6.10
C GLN A 58 3.37 18.01 4.89
N LEU A 59 3.51 17.02 4.01
CA LEU A 59 4.24 17.12 2.74
C LEU A 59 3.67 18.21 1.83
N ARG A 60 2.34 18.24 1.65
CA ARG A 60 1.63 19.27 0.88
C ARG A 60 1.81 20.65 1.51
N ALA A 61 1.61 20.76 2.83
CA ALA A 61 1.71 22.03 3.55
C ALA A 61 3.10 22.67 3.46
N ARG A 62 4.17 21.87 3.43
CA ARG A 62 5.55 22.37 3.26
C ARG A 62 5.95 22.61 1.80
N GLY A 63 5.10 22.30 0.83
CA GLY A 63 5.41 22.40 -0.61
C GLY A 63 6.55 21.49 -1.06
N GLY A 64 6.82 20.41 -0.31
CA GLY A 64 7.96 19.52 -0.54
C GLY A 64 7.57 18.29 -1.35
N LYS A 65 8.57 17.63 -1.96
CA LYS A 65 8.40 16.31 -2.56
C LYS A 65 8.56 15.23 -1.50
N GLY A 66 7.82 14.13 -1.65
CA GLY A 66 7.94 12.95 -0.80
C GLY A 66 8.96 11.95 -1.33
N VAL A 67 9.62 11.23 -0.42
CA VAL A 67 10.48 10.09 -0.76
C VAL A 67 9.91 8.81 -0.15
N ILE A 68 9.65 7.82 -1.00
CA ILE A 68 9.08 6.53 -0.63
C ILE A 68 10.05 5.41 -1.03
N PRO A 69 10.99 4.98 -0.16
CA PRO A 69 11.83 3.85 -0.44
C PRO A 69 11.06 2.53 -0.34
N PHE A 70 11.43 1.59 -1.21
CA PHE A 70 10.99 0.20 -1.19
C PHE A 70 12.05 -0.70 -0.52
N ILE A 71 11.60 -1.66 0.28
CA ILE A 71 12.44 -2.72 0.84
C ILE A 71 11.72 -4.07 0.82
N MET A 72 12.43 -5.14 0.45
CA MET A 72 11.91 -6.50 0.53
C MET A 72 11.97 -7.00 1.97
N ALA A 73 10.83 -7.42 2.52
CA ALA A 73 10.77 -7.95 3.87
C ALA A 73 11.53 -9.27 3.95
N GLY A 74 12.43 -9.40 4.93
CA GLY A 74 13.21 -10.61 5.14
C GLY A 74 14.43 -10.77 4.24
N ASP A 75 14.80 -9.73 3.46
CA ASP A 75 16.06 -9.72 2.70
C ASP A 75 17.09 -8.78 3.37
N PRO A 76 18.29 -9.26 3.75
CA PRO A 76 18.70 -10.67 3.80
C PRO A 76 18.05 -11.46 4.95
N ASP A 77 17.51 -10.77 5.95
CA ASP A 77 16.77 -11.35 7.08
C ASP A 77 15.86 -10.27 7.74
N ILE A 78 14.90 -10.70 8.58
CA ILE A 78 13.91 -9.80 9.21
C ILE A 78 14.56 -8.77 10.16
N ALA A 79 15.62 -9.14 10.89
CA ALA A 79 16.27 -8.22 11.82
C ALA A 79 16.98 -7.10 11.06
N THR A 80 17.65 -7.44 9.97
CA THR A 80 18.26 -6.47 9.06
C THR A 80 17.21 -5.59 8.39
N THR A 81 16.08 -6.15 7.94
CA THR A 81 14.96 -5.36 7.39
C THR A 81 14.44 -4.34 8.43
N LEU A 82 14.25 -4.74 9.69
CA LEU A 82 13.77 -3.84 10.75
C LEU A 82 14.72 -2.66 10.96
N GLU A 83 16.02 -2.91 11.10
CA GLU A 83 17.00 -1.83 11.28
C GLU A 83 17.06 -0.92 10.05
N ALA A 84 16.96 -1.48 8.84
CA ALA A 84 16.93 -0.70 7.61
C ALA A 84 15.70 0.22 7.54
N ILE A 85 14.51 -0.28 7.89
CA ILE A 85 13.28 0.53 7.94
C ILE A 85 13.42 1.68 8.93
N VAL A 86 13.93 1.41 10.13
CA VAL A 86 14.14 2.47 11.14
C VAL A 86 15.21 3.47 10.70
N ALA A 87 16.27 3.02 10.04
CA ALA A 87 17.28 3.90 9.47
C ALA A 87 16.72 4.80 8.36
N MET A 88 15.91 4.25 7.45
CA MET A 88 15.22 5.02 6.40
C MET A 88 14.28 6.06 7.00
N ALA A 89 13.53 5.70 8.03
CA ALA A 89 12.66 6.65 8.74
C ALA A 89 13.46 7.81 9.36
N LYS A 90 14.59 7.50 10.03
CA LYS A 90 15.48 8.52 10.62
C LYS A 90 16.16 9.39 9.57
N ALA A 91 16.42 8.84 8.39
CA ALA A 91 16.98 9.56 7.25
C ALA A 91 15.94 10.48 6.55
N GLY A 92 14.67 10.43 6.97
CA GLY A 92 13.62 11.31 6.46
C GLY A 92 12.74 10.71 5.37
N ALA A 93 12.68 9.37 5.25
CA ALA A 93 11.67 8.72 4.42
C ALA A 93 10.27 9.14 4.87
N ASP A 94 9.44 9.59 3.94
CA ASP A 94 8.08 10.04 4.26
C ASP A 94 7.12 8.87 4.39
N VAL A 95 7.27 7.84 3.56
CA VAL A 95 6.51 6.58 3.57
C VAL A 95 7.49 5.46 3.26
N ILE A 96 7.26 4.24 3.71
CA ILE A 96 8.08 3.07 3.35
C ILE A 96 7.20 2.00 2.73
N GLU A 97 7.59 1.53 1.55
CA GLU A 97 6.98 0.36 0.92
C GLU A 97 7.72 -0.91 1.37
N VAL A 98 6.96 -1.85 1.92
CA VAL A 98 7.49 -3.13 2.40
C VAL A 98 6.98 -4.23 1.49
N GLY A 99 7.85 -4.71 0.62
CA GLY A 99 7.60 -5.82 -0.29
C GLY A 99 7.44 -7.13 0.45
N PHE A 100 6.36 -7.85 0.20
CA PHE A 100 6.16 -9.21 0.72
C PHE A 100 6.63 -10.19 -0.37
N PRO A 101 7.67 -11.00 -0.10
CA PRO A 101 8.24 -11.87 -1.10
C PRO A 101 7.22 -12.89 -1.60
N PHE A 102 7.23 -13.10 -2.90
CA PHE A 102 6.33 -14.02 -3.59
C PHE A 102 7.13 -14.92 -4.54
N SER A 103 6.67 -16.16 -4.72
CA SER A 103 7.34 -17.19 -5.52
C SER A 103 7.31 -16.87 -7.01
N ASP A 104 6.24 -16.21 -7.47
CA ASP A 104 5.97 -15.94 -8.88
C ASP A 104 5.75 -14.44 -9.13
N PRO A 105 6.75 -13.58 -8.85
CA PRO A 105 6.60 -12.13 -8.87
C PRO A 105 6.65 -11.58 -10.30
N LEU A 106 5.58 -11.78 -11.07
CA LEU A 106 5.51 -11.43 -12.50
C LEU A 106 5.69 -9.93 -12.79
N ALA A 107 5.35 -9.06 -11.83
CA ALA A 107 5.45 -7.62 -11.98
C ALA A 107 6.84 -7.05 -11.65
N ASP A 108 7.69 -7.82 -10.97
CA ASP A 108 8.98 -7.37 -10.48
C ASP A 108 10.09 -7.62 -11.49
N GLY A 109 11.05 -6.71 -11.60
CA GLY A 109 12.28 -6.98 -12.35
C GLY A 109 13.35 -7.70 -11.52
N PRO A 110 14.49 -8.03 -12.15
CA PRO A 110 15.43 -9.05 -11.65
C PRO A 110 16.02 -8.76 -10.27
N VAL A 111 16.18 -7.48 -9.91
CA VAL A 111 16.70 -7.08 -8.59
C VAL A 111 15.72 -7.44 -7.48
N ILE A 112 14.43 -7.12 -7.67
CA ILE A 112 13.38 -7.41 -6.67
C ILE A 112 13.08 -8.91 -6.66
N GLN A 113 13.10 -9.57 -7.81
CA GLN A 113 12.99 -11.05 -7.88
C GLN A 113 14.08 -11.74 -7.07
N ALA A 114 15.34 -11.30 -7.20
CA ALA A 114 16.45 -11.87 -6.44
C ALA A 114 16.33 -11.62 -4.92
N ALA A 115 15.85 -10.44 -4.52
CA ALA A 115 15.55 -10.13 -3.12
C ALA A 115 14.42 -11.04 -2.57
N SER A 116 13.35 -11.22 -3.35
CA SER A 116 12.24 -12.12 -3.01
C SER A 116 12.75 -13.55 -2.79
N GLN A 117 13.57 -14.06 -3.71
CA GLN A 117 14.16 -15.40 -3.62
C GLN A 117 15.04 -15.59 -2.38
N ARG A 118 15.90 -14.62 -2.04
CA ARG A 118 16.71 -14.68 -0.82
C ARG A 118 15.83 -14.69 0.43
N SER A 119 14.81 -13.83 0.48
CA SER A 119 13.88 -13.78 1.60
C SER A 119 13.09 -15.08 1.78
N LEU A 120 12.57 -15.67 0.69
CA LEU A 120 11.90 -16.97 0.73
C LEU A 120 12.84 -18.10 1.17
N ALA A 121 14.08 -18.12 0.66
CA ALA A 121 15.10 -19.07 1.08
C ALA A 121 15.46 -18.92 2.56
N GLY A 122 15.40 -17.71 3.10
CA GLY A 122 15.52 -17.39 4.53
C GLY A 122 14.32 -17.81 5.38
N GLY A 123 13.29 -18.40 4.79
CA GLY A 123 12.12 -18.93 5.50
C GLY A 123 11.03 -17.90 5.78
N PHE A 124 10.99 -16.79 5.02
CA PHE A 124 9.96 -15.78 5.16
C PHE A 124 8.55 -16.37 5.09
N ARG A 125 7.65 -15.85 5.94
CA ARG A 125 6.21 -16.13 5.93
C ARG A 125 5.47 -14.83 6.23
N VAL A 126 4.25 -14.67 5.72
CA VAL A 126 3.42 -13.46 5.93
C VAL A 126 3.28 -13.10 7.42
N LYS A 127 3.22 -14.10 8.32
CA LYS A 127 3.24 -13.85 9.77
C LYS A 127 4.44 -13.00 10.25
N LEU A 128 5.61 -13.18 9.64
CA LEU A 128 6.81 -12.40 9.94
C LEU A 128 6.68 -10.94 9.49
N ALA A 129 5.92 -10.64 8.42
CA ALA A 129 5.60 -9.25 8.07
C ALA A 129 4.77 -8.58 9.17
N TRP A 130 3.81 -9.30 9.77
CA TRP A 130 3.03 -8.74 10.88
C TRP A 130 3.89 -8.48 12.11
N GLU A 131 4.82 -9.37 12.42
CA GLU A 131 5.80 -9.18 13.51
C GLU A 131 6.74 -8.01 13.23
N LEU A 132 7.25 -7.91 12.00
CA LEU A 132 8.07 -6.80 11.53
C LEU A 132 7.33 -5.47 11.67
N GLY A 133 6.09 -5.37 11.18
CA GLY A 133 5.29 -4.15 11.26
C GLY A 133 5.14 -3.66 12.71
N ARG A 134 4.80 -4.56 13.64
CA ARG A 134 4.69 -4.23 15.07
C ARG A 134 6.01 -3.74 15.65
N ALA A 135 7.12 -4.39 15.28
CA ALA A 135 8.45 -4.03 15.73
C ALA A 135 8.92 -2.67 15.15
N VAL A 136 8.55 -2.34 13.92
CA VAL A 136 8.80 -1.02 13.34
C VAL A 136 7.99 0.04 14.08
N ARG A 137 6.68 -0.22 14.27
CA ARG A 137 5.76 0.75 14.90
C ARG A 137 6.16 1.09 16.34
N SER A 138 6.80 0.18 17.07
CA SER A 138 7.32 0.49 18.41
C SER A 138 8.55 1.41 18.42
N ARG A 139 9.14 1.67 17.24
CA ARG A 139 10.38 2.46 17.09
C ARG A 139 10.23 3.72 16.24
N THR A 140 9.21 3.80 15.39
CA THR A 140 8.99 4.92 14.48
C THR A 140 7.53 5.02 14.05
N ASP A 141 7.11 6.25 13.76
CA ASP A 141 5.78 6.56 13.26
C ASP A 141 5.69 6.61 11.73
N VAL A 142 6.76 6.28 11.01
CA VAL A 142 6.78 6.28 9.53
C VAL A 142 5.60 5.45 8.97
N PRO A 143 4.80 6.00 8.06
CA PRO A 143 3.76 5.24 7.37
C PRO A 143 4.37 4.08 6.58
N MET A 144 3.75 2.90 6.67
CA MET A 144 4.17 1.71 5.93
C MET A 144 3.08 1.23 4.97
N ILE A 145 3.47 0.88 3.75
CA ILE A 145 2.60 0.28 2.74
C ILE A 145 2.98 -1.19 2.58
N ALA A 146 2.02 -2.08 2.72
CA ALA A 146 2.17 -3.49 2.37
C ALA A 146 2.15 -3.61 0.84
N PHE A 147 3.31 -3.79 0.23
CA PHE A 147 3.44 -4.05 -1.20
C PHE A 147 3.43 -5.57 -1.38
N THR A 148 2.38 -6.12 -1.97
CA THR A 148 2.19 -7.58 -2.03
C THR A 148 1.52 -8.04 -3.32
N TYR A 149 1.38 -9.35 -3.48
CA TYR A 149 0.66 -10.01 -4.57
C TYR A 149 -0.69 -10.55 -4.07
N TYR A 150 -1.72 -10.52 -4.91
CA TYR A 150 -3.08 -10.84 -4.50
C TYR A 150 -3.21 -12.27 -3.98
N ASN A 151 -2.43 -13.22 -4.52
CA ASN A 151 -2.45 -14.60 -4.04
C ASN A 151 -2.07 -14.72 -2.54
N LEU A 152 -1.18 -13.88 -2.01
CA LEU A 152 -0.87 -13.87 -0.58
C LEU A 152 -2.06 -13.40 0.26
N VAL A 153 -2.75 -12.36 -0.22
CA VAL A 153 -3.99 -11.85 0.37
C VAL A 153 -5.09 -12.91 0.35
N TYR A 154 -5.32 -13.51 -0.81
CA TYR A 154 -6.36 -14.52 -1.03
C TYR A 154 -6.15 -15.78 -0.18
N ARG A 155 -4.91 -16.28 -0.06
CA ARG A 155 -4.60 -17.49 0.71
C ARG A 155 -4.80 -17.33 2.22
N GLN A 156 -4.55 -16.13 2.76
CA GLN A 156 -4.86 -15.83 4.17
C GLN A 156 -6.35 -15.49 4.34
N GLY A 157 -6.99 -14.97 3.30
CA GLY A 157 -8.34 -14.43 3.33
C GLY A 157 -8.31 -12.90 3.39
N VAL A 158 -9.06 -12.24 2.51
CA VAL A 158 -9.03 -10.78 2.30
C VAL A 158 -9.29 -10.00 3.60
N ASP A 159 -10.34 -10.36 4.33
CA ASP A 159 -10.71 -9.72 5.60
C ASP A 159 -9.62 -9.89 6.66
N GLU A 160 -9.16 -11.13 6.87
CA GLU A 160 -8.12 -11.47 7.85
C GLU A 160 -6.80 -10.78 7.54
N PHE A 161 -6.36 -10.82 6.28
CA PHE A 161 -5.13 -10.17 5.83
C PHE A 161 -5.18 -8.66 6.09
N THR A 162 -6.27 -8.00 5.69
CA THR A 162 -6.42 -6.54 5.82
C THR A 162 -6.47 -6.11 7.28
N ARG A 163 -7.21 -6.84 8.11
CA ARG A 163 -7.27 -6.64 9.56
C ARG A 163 -5.89 -6.77 10.20
N ASP A 164 -5.18 -7.84 9.86
CA ASP A 164 -3.89 -8.15 10.47
C ASP A 164 -2.79 -7.18 10.00
N ALA A 165 -2.84 -6.72 8.74
CA ALA A 165 -2.00 -5.64 8.23
C ALA A 165 -2.19 -4.35 9.04
N ARG A 166 -3.44 -3.91 9.23
CA ARG A 166 -3.73 -2.71 10.03
C ARG A 166 -3.28 -2.87 11.48
N LYS A 167 -3.55 -4.02 12.11
CA LYS A 167 -3.11 -4.32 13.49
C LYS A 167 -1.59 -4.38 13.62
N ALA A 168 -0.89 -4.79 12.57
CA ALA A 168 0.56 -4.78 12.53
C ALA A 168 1.15 -3.38 12.33
N GLY A 169 0.34 -2.36 12.05
CA GLY A 169 0.81 -0.98 11.89
C GLY A 169 1.13 -0.57 10.46
N TYR A 170 0.68 -1.35 9.46
CA TYR A 170 0.61 -0.90 8.07
C TYR A 170 -0.53 0.10 7.89
N ASN A 171 -0.31 1.07 7.01
CA ASN A 171 -1.20 2.19 6.74
C ASN A 171 -1.82 2.14 5.35
N GLY A 172 -1.26 1.34 4.45
CA GLY A 172 -1.85 1.07 3.16
C GLY A 172 -1.42 -0.27 2.58
N ILE A 173 -2.02 -0.61 1.45
CA ILE A 173 -1.74 -1.81 0.67
C ILE A 173 -1.67 -1.45 -0.82
N LEU A 174 -0.70 -2.03 -1.50
CA LEU A 174 -0.53 -1.96 -2.95
C LEU A 174 -0.45 -3.40 -3.48
N VAL A 175 -1.33 -3.74 -4.43
CA VAL A 175 -1.43 -5.07 -5.02
C VAL A 175 -1.37 -4.96 -6.56
N PRO A 176 -0.19 -5.03 -7.18
CA PRO A 176 -0.04 -4.71 -8.61
C PRO A 176 -0.74 -5.67 -9.57
N ASP A 177 -0.98 -6.90 -9.13
CA ASP A 177 -1.61 -7.98 -9.91
C ASP A 177 -3.14 -8.04 -9.72
N LEU A 178 -3.74 -7.13 -8.92
CA LEU A 178 -5.18 -7.07 -8.71
C LEU A 178 -5.81 -5.96 -9.58
N PRO A 179 -6.50 -6.31 -10.69
CA PRO A 179 -7.20 -5.32 -11.50
C PRO A 179 -8.38 -4.71 -10.73
N ARG A 180 -8.73 -3.47 -11.08
CA ARG A 180 -9.82 -2.73 -10.45
C ARG A 180 -11.16 -3.48 -10.48
N GLU A 181 -11.43 -4.25 -11.53
CA GLU A 181 -12.66 -5.04 -11.70
C GLU A 181 -12.83 -6.13 -10.63
N GLU A 182 -11.73 -6.61 -10.05
CA GLU A 182 -11.71 -7.67 -9.04
C GLU A 182 -11.40 -7.15 -7.63
N ALA A 183 -11.17 -5.83 -7.50
CA ALA A 183 -10.67 -5.22 -6.27
C ALA A 183 -11.75 -4.98 -5.20
N ASP A 184 -13.04 -5.04 -5.55
CA ASP A 184 -14.14 -4.67 -4.65
C ASP A 184 -14.10 -5.36 -3.27
N PRO A 185 -13.84 -6.69 -3.15
CA PRO A 185 -13.72 -7.35 -1.85
C PRO A 185 -12.58 -6.78 -0.98
N LEU A 186 -11.45 -6.45 -1.61
CA LEU A 186 -10.30 -5.87 -0.91
C LEU A 186 -10.55 -4.40 -0.55
N LEU A 187 -11.19 -3.63 -1.43
CA LEU A 187 -11.59 -2.25 -1.16
C LEU A 187 -12.55 -2.17 0.03
N GLU A 188 -13.54 -3.07 0.09
CA GLU A 188 -14.50 -3.20 1.20
C GLU A 188 -13.77 -3.45 2.53
N ALA A 189 -12.83 -4.40 2.55
CA ALA A 189 -12.03 -4.71 3.72
C ALA A 189 -11.12 -3.53 4.11
N CYS A 190 -10.48 -2.89 3.14
CA CYS A 190 -9.61 -1.73 3.35
C CYS A 190 -10.37 -0.57 4.02
N ARG A 191 -11.57 -0.25 3.54
CA ARG A 191 -12.48 0.72 4.16
C ARG A 191 -12.86 0.31 5.59
N SER A 192 -13.21 -0.97 5.79
CA SER A 192 -13.66 -1.48 7.09
C SER A 192 -12.58 -1.40 8.18
N TYR A 193 -11.31 -1.57 7.81
CA TYR A 193 -10.19 -1.53 8.75
C TYR A 193 -9.38 -0.23 8.71
N GLY A 194 -9.67 0.70 7.82
CA GLY A 194 -8.91 1.94 7.70
C GLY A 194 -7.50 1.75 7.16
N LEU A 195 -7.34 0.83 6.21
CA LEU A 195 -6.11 0.60 5.47
C LEU A 195 -6.24 1.28 4.11
N ALA A 196 -5.30 2.14 3.73
CA ALA A 196 -5.37 2.83 2.45
C ALA A 196 -5.15 1.86 1.28
N TRP A 197 -6.05 1.87 0.30
CA TRP A 197 -5.81 1.22 -1.00
C TRP A 197 -5.02 2.16 -1.89
N ILE A 198 -3.81 1.76 -2.29
CA ILE A 198 -2.95 2.56 -3.18
C ILE A 198 -3.25 2.14 -4.63
N PRO A 199 -3.99 2.94 -5.43
CA PRO A 199 -4.28 2.61 -6.82
C PRO A 199 -3.02 2.73 -7.68
N LEU A 200 -2.92 1.85 -8.69
CA LEU A 200 -1.84 1.85 -9.67
C LEU A 200 -2.36 2.31 -11.04
N VAL A 201 -1.67 3.28 -11.64
CA VAL A 201 -1.95 3.77 -13.00
C VAL A 201 -0.71 3.66 -13.87
N ALA A 202 -0.92 3.43 -15.16
CA ALA A 202 0.13 3.36 -16.17
C ALA A 202 0.04 4.56 -17.13
N PRO A 203 1.12 4.93 -17.83
CA PRO A 203 1.07 5.97 -18.87
C PRO A 203 0.15 5.59 -20.03
N THR A 204 -0.11 4.28 -20.19
CA THR A 204 -1.02 3.69 -21.17
C THR A 204 -2.45 3.53 -20.65
N THR A 205 -2.73 3.86 -19.38
CA THR A 205 -4.10 3.83 -18.84
C THR A 205 -4.96 4.82 -19.63
N PRO A 206 -6.06 4.37 -20.26
CA PRO A 206 -7.00 5.27 -20.93
C PRO A 206 -7.63 6.23 -19.92
N GLU A 207 -7.87 7.47 -20.33
CA GLU A 207 -8.46 8.51 -19.47
C GLU A 207 -9.82 8.09 -18.90
N GLU A 208 -10.66 7.46 -19.73
CA GLU A 208 -11.96 6.91 -19.33
C GLU A 208 -11.89 5.84 -18.22
N ARG A 209 -10.71 5.24 -17.98
CA ARG A 209 -10.49 4.27 -16.91
C ARG A 209 -9.91 4.89 -15.64
N LEU A 210 -9.44 6.13 -15.67
CA LEU A 210 -8.82 6.77 -14.51
C LEU A 210 -9.81 6.85 -13.35
N ASP A 211 -11.02 7.38 -13.59
CA ASP A 211 -12.05 7.48 -12.55
C ASP A 211 -12.36 6.12 -11.92
N GLN A 212 -12.42 5.06 -12.73
CA GLN A 212 -12.67 3.71 -12.24
C GLN A 212 -11.53 3.22 -11.35
N ILE A 213 -10.27 3.35 -11.80
CA ILE A 213 -9.09 2.88 -11.08
C ILE A 213 -8.88 3.65 -9.77
N LEU A 214 -9.12 4.96 -9.80
CA LEU A 214 -8.95 5.85 -8.65
C LEU A 214 -10.12 5.73 -7.67
N CYS A 215 -11.28 5.26 -8.12
CA CYS A 215 -12.43 5.05 -7.26
C CYS A 215 -12.12 4.06 -6.12
N GLY A 216 -12.24 4.55 -4.88
CA GLY A 216 -11.91 3.79 -3.67
C GLY A 216 -10.42 3.81 -3.29
N GLY A 217 -9.57 4.45 -4.10
CA GLY A 217 -8.18 4.76 -3.77
C GLY A 217 -8.06 5.79 -2.66
N SER A 218 -6.98 5.69 -1.90
CA SER A 218 -6.65 6.61 -0.79
C SER A 218 -5.13 6.70 -0.62
N GLY A 219 -4.66 7.73 0.09
CA GLY A 219 -3.25 8.02 0.21
C GLY A 219 -2.68 8.71 -1.04
N PHE A 220 -2.12 7.94 -1.97
CA PHE A 220 -1.49 8.45 -3.20
C PHE A 220 -1.74 7.53 -4.38
N VAL A 221 -1.47 8.02 -5.60
CA VAL A 221 -1.56 7.24 -6.83
C VAL A 221 -0.17 6.74 -7.23
N TYR A 222 -0.03 5.43 -7.42
CA TYR A 222 1.22 4.82 -7.88
C TYR A 222 1.29 4.87 -9.41
N CYS A 223 2.12 5.75 -9.96
CA CYS A 223 2.34 5.84 -11.40
C CYS A 223 3.54 4.99 -11.83
N ILE A 224 3.31 3.95 -12.64
CA ILE A 224 4.43 3.19 -13.23
C ILE A 224 5.09 4.01 -14.36
N SER A 225 6.41 4.14 -14.35
CA SER A 225 7.12 5.05 -15.27
C SER A 225 7.46 4.46 -16.64
N VAL A 226 7.24 3.15 -16.84
CA VAL A 226 7.59 2.45 -18.08
C VAL A 226 6.55 1.41 -18.42
N THR A 227 6.33 1.19 -19.72
CA THR A 227 5.70 -0.03 -20.25
C THR A 227 6.66 -1.21 -20.09
N GLY A 228 6.90 -1.68 -18.86
CA GLY A 228 7.83 -2.78 -18.56
C GLY A 228 8.23 -2.89 -17.08
N VAL A 229 8.79 -4.04 -16.69
CA VAL A 229 9.17 -4.42 -15.31
C VAL A 229 10.19 -3.48 -14.66
N THR A 230 10.17 -3.41 -13.33
CA THR A 230 11.04 -2.58 -12.48
C THR A 230 12.53 -2.97 -12.58
N GLY A 231 13.35 -2.15 -13.24
CA GLY A 231 14.80 -2.37 -13.27
C GLY A 231 15.58 -1.19 -13.85
N ALA A 232 16.72 -0.88 -13.25
CA ALA A 232 17.65 0.13 -13.78
C ALA A 232 18.09 -0.28 -15.20
N ARG A 233 17.89 0.60 -16.18
CA ARG A 233 18.46 0.43 -17.53
C ARG A 233 19.99 0.61 -17.44
N ALA A 234 20.73 -0.31 -18.07
CA ALA A 234 22.19 -0.24 -18.11
C ALA A 234 22.74 0.80 -19.11
N THR A 235 21.89 1.38 -19.98
CA THR A 235 22.30 2.38 -20.97
C THR A 235 21.18 3.38 -21.25
N LEU A 236 21.55 4.66 -21.32
CA LEU A 236 20.74 5.72 -21.93
C LEU A 236 20.93 5.61 -23.45
N SER A 237 19.84 5.43 -24.18
CA SER A 237 19.76 5.57 -25.64
C SER A 237 18.89 6.75 -25.98
#